data_AF-A0A7L3C4Q1-F1
#
_entry.id   AF-A0A7L3C4Q1-F1
#
_cell.length_a   1.000
_cell.length_b   1.000
_cell.length_c   1.000
_cell.angle_alpha   90.00
_cell.angle_beta   90.00
_cell.angle_gamma   90.00
#
_symmetry.space_group_name_H-M   'P 1'
#
loop_
_entity.id
_entity.type
_entity.pdbx_description
1 polymer ?
#
loop_
_entity_poly.entity_id
_entity_poly.type
_entity_poly.pdbx_seq_one_letter_code
_entity_poly.pdbx_strand_id
1 'polypeptide(L)'
;VQPPEKPLQAEEWNRLRESFRSPEIFEEVMFNSMVRCNSPIDVAKSLLTHVAKSNGDIAYNLLVKYLALCVQQGQTSEIRDVYDIMKIRYRILESGAYNLLIRGLSNSDQWRMALTLLEEVKKVMIPSRTNYESCIKAASRHQEMNLAFELYHEMLAKDLVPTLNVLQAFFDFSRGMKGAELQKELFGILLYLRDNQIYPHKTFMRSIKLWFESIPGGNWRGHLTSIKDSGQCPVCNHQLEDSDLTEEEYNNLRERIIRDVIHGTDTFRKTSPQEFEAFQTFVENRFPFDIVIDGLNVSHIKPRKMQCENV
;
A
#
# COMPACT_ATOMS: atom_id res chain seq x y z
N VAL A 1 3.49 7.79 28.72
CA VAL A 1 2.55 7.76 29.86
C VAL A 1 1.63 6.56 29.66
N GLN A 2 1.27 5.84 30.72
CA GLN A 2 0.27 4.77 30.62
C GLN A 2 -1.12 5.42 30.55
N PRO A 3 -1.95 5.12 29.54
CA PRO A 3 -3.31 5.65 29.51
C PRO A 3 -4.16 4.99 30.62
N PRO A 4 -5.14 5.70 31.20
CA PRO A 4 -6.07 5.11 32.15
C PRO A 4 -6.86 3.94 31.55
N GLU A 5 -7.22 2.97 32.39
CA GLU A 5 -8.07 1.83 31.98
C GLU A 5 -9.56 2.18 31.94
N LYS A 6 -9.96 3.23 32.65
CA LYS A 6 -11.35 3.68 32.78
C LYS A 6 -11.47 5.19 32.56
N PRO A 7 -12.64 5.69 32.14
CA PRO A 7 -12.89 7.12 32.03
C PRO A 7 -12.63 7.84 33.35
N LEU A 8 -11.99 9.01 33.29
CA LEU A 8 -11.65 9.79 34.47
C LEU A 8 -12.53 11.04 34.57
N GLN A 9 -12.75 11.50 35.80
CA GLN A 9 -13.38 12.79 36.10
C GLN A 9 -12.41 13.96 35.88
N ALA A 10 -12.94 15.19 35.87
CA ALA A 10 -12.14 16.37 35.59
C ALA A 10 -10.99 16.57 36.60
N GLU A 11 -11.22 16.30 37.89
CA GLU A 11 -10.23 16.43 38.96
C GLU A 11 -9.12 15.38 38.84
N GLU A 12 -9.42 14.21 38.28
CA GLU A 12 -8.44 13.16 38.01
C GLU A 12 -7.56 13.51 36.80
N TRP A 13 -8.16 14.06 35.74
CA TRP A 13 -7.41 14.58 34.59
C TRP A 13 -6.48 15.72 34.99
N ASN A 14 -6.95 16.66 35.82
CA ASN A 14 -6.11 17.74 36.35
C ASN A 14 -4.89 17.19 37.12
N ARG A 15 -5.10 16.23 38.03
CA ARG A 15 -3.99 15.62 38.79
C ARG A 15 -2.98 14.91 37.89
N LEU A 16 -3.42 14.20 36.85
CA LEU A 16 -2.51 13.57 35.91
C LEU A 16 -1.74 14.59 35.07
N ARG A 17 -2.39 15.68 34.67
CA ARG A 17 -1.76 16.76 33.92
C ARG A 17 -0.71 17.50 34.75
N GLU A 18 -1.02 17.83 36.00
CA GLU A 18 -0.12 18.54 36.92
C GLU A 18 1.10 17.69 37.32
N SER A 19 0.91 16.36 37.46
CA SER A 19 2.02 15.44 37.75
C SER A 19 2.88 15.10 36.52
N PHE A 20 2.47 15.53 35.33
CA PHE A 20 3.22 15.30 34.11
C PHE A 20 4.32 16.35 33.92
N ARG A 21 5.53 15.91 33.54
CA ARG A 21 6.73 16.77 33.45
C ARG A 21 6.53 18.01 32.54
N SER A 22 5.69 17.91 31.52
CA SER A 22 5.44 18.95 30.51
C SER A 22 3.93 19.11 30.25
N PRO A 23 3.19 19.80 31.15
CA PRO A 23 1.73 19.91 31.10
C PRO A 23 1.16 20.48 29.79
N GLU A 24 1.97 21.24 29.05
CA GLU A 24 1.64 21.87 27.77
C GLU A 24 1.45 20.88 26.60
N ILE A 25 2.07 19.70 26.67
CA ILE A 25 1.94 18.63 25.66
C ILE A 25 1.23 17.39 26.23
N PHE A 26 0.64 17.49 27.43
CA PHE A 26 0.06 16.36 28.14
C PHE A 26 -1.02 15.66 27.32
N GLU A 27 -2.00 16.41 26.83
CA GLU A 27 -3.13 15.89 26.06
C GLU A 27 -2.63 15.18 24.80
N GLU A 28 -1.65 15.78 24.12
CA GLU A 28 -1.07 15.21 22.91
C GLU A 28 -0.39 13.85 23.19
N VAL A 29 0.48 13.81 24.21
CA VAL A 29 1.21 12.61 24.62
C VAL A 29 0.23 11.53 25.11
N MET A 30 -0.81 11.93 25.84
CA MET A 30 -1.83 11.03 26.34
C MET A 30 -2.62 10.39 25.18
N PHE A 31 -3.08 11.18 24.21
CA PHE A 31 -3.76 10.66 23.02
C PHE A 31 -2.88 9.73 22.19
N ASN A 32 -1.61 10.08 21.97
CA ASN A 32 -0.66 9.18 21.30
C ASN A 32 -0.52 7.85 22.05
N SER A 33 -0.53 7.90 23.39
CA SER A 33 -0.48 6.70 24.23
C SER A 33 -1.77 5.89 24.13
N MET A 34 -2.94 6.53 24.09
CA MET A 34 -4.24 5.86 23.89
C MET A 34 -4.34 5.16 22.53
N VAL A 35 -3.90 5.81 21.45
CA VAL A 35 -3.85 5.21 20.10
C VAL A 35 -2.94 3.98 20.09
N ARG A 36 -1.72 4.13 20.62
CA ARG A 36 -0.75 3.03 20.68
C ARG A 36 -1.24 1.83 21.50
N CYS A 37 -1.92 2.09 22.62
CA CYS A 37 -2.44 1.05 23.51
C CYS A 37 -3.84 0.58 23.13
N ASN A 38 -4.43 1.12 22.05
CA ASN A 38 -5.83 0.87 21.66
C ASN A 38 -6.81 1.03 22.84
N SER A 39 -6.66 2.11 23.62
CA SER A 39 -7.44 2.33 24.84
C SER A 39 -8.95 2.45 24.57
N PRO A 40 -9.81 2.10 25.54
CA PRO A 40 -11.26 2.22 25.36
C PRO A 40 -11.68 3.62 24.94
N ILE A 41 -12.63 3.71 24.00
CA ILE A 41 -13.06 4.98 23.42
C ILE A 41 -13.58 5.96 24.48
N ASP A 42 -14.22 5.45 25.54
CA ASP A 42 -14.78 6.26 26.63
C ASP A 42 -13.69 6.99 27.44
N VAL A 43 -12.48 6.41 27.54
CA VAL A 43 -11.33 7.07 28.17
C VAL A 43 -10.95 8.31 27.36
N ALA A 44 -10.83 8.15 26.04
CA ALA A 44 -10.53 9.24 25.13
C ALA A 44 -11.63 10.32 25.13
N LYS A 45 -12.91 9.92 25.16
CA LYS A 45 -14.05 10.85 25.27
C LYS A 45 -14.04 11.63 26.58
N SER A 46 -13.66 10.99 27.69
CA SER A 46 -13.54 11.69 28.97
C SER A 46 -12.46 12.77 28.94
N LEU A 47 -11.32 12.50 28.28
CA LEU A 47 -10.26 13.50 28.09
C LEU A 47 -10.72 14.64 27.17
N LEU A 48 -11.38 14.34 26.03
CA LEU A 48 -11.94 15.38 25.15
C LEU A 48 -12.94 16.27 25.87
N THR A 49 -13.82 15.67 26.68
CA THR A 49 -14.82 16.40 27.47
C THR A 49 -14.15 17.31 28.49
N HIS A 50 -13.10 16.83 29.15
CA HIS A 50 -12.31 17.63 30.07
C HIS A 50 -11.63 18.82 29.36
N VAL A 51 -10.97 18.57 28.22
CA VAL A 51 -10.31 19.62 27.43
C VAL A 51 -11.30 20.65 26.93
N ALA A 52 -12.45 20.23 26.40
CA ALA A 52 -13.49 21.12 25.92
C ALA A 52 -14.05 22.02 27.03
N LYS A 53 -14.22 21.49 28.26
CA LYS A 53 -14.67 22.28 29.42
C LYS A 53 -13.62 23.26 29.91
N SER A 54 -12.35 22.87 29.94
CA SER A 54 -11.26 23.70 30.45
C SER A 54 -10.85 24.80 29.48
N ASN A 55 -10.79 24.49 28.19
CA ASN A 55 -10.26 25.40 27.16
C ASN A 55 -11.36 26.07 26.33
N GLY A 56 -12.63 25.66 26.51
CA GLY A 56 -13.76 26.09 25.69
C GLY A 56 -13.80 25.47 24.28
N ASP A 57 -12.73 24.79 23.85
CA ASP A 57 -12.62 24.19 22.54
C ASP A 57 -11.60 23.03 22.51
N ILE A 58 -11.70 22.17 21.50
CA ILE A 58 -10.76 21.05 21.25
C ILE A 58 -9.87 21.41 20.06
N ALA A 59 -8.55 21.39 20.25
CA ALA A 59 -7.60 21.66 19.19
C ALA A 59 -7.65 20.63 18.05
N TYR A 60 -7.40 21.07 16.81
CA TYR A 60 -7.44 20.24 15.60
C TYR A 60 -6.61 18.95 15.72
N ASN A 61 -5.38 19.06 16.22
CA ASN A 61 -4.48 17.92 16.39
C ASN A 61 -5.05 16.84 17.33
N LEU A 62 -5.79 17.22 18.37
CA LEU A 62 -6.45 16.27 19.27
C LEU A 62 -7.62 15.57 18.59
N LEU A 63 -8.40 16.28 17.76
CA LEU A 63 -9.47 15.68 16.94
C LEU A 63 -8.90 14.64 15.97
N VAL A 64 -7.78 14.92 15.30
CA VAL A 64 -7.13 13.96 14.39
C VAL A 64 -6.65 12.71 15.13
N LYS A 65 -6.08 12.85 16.33
CA LYS A 65 -5.65 11.69 17.13
C LYS A 65 -6.82 10.88 17.67
N TYR A 66 -7.89 11.55 18.11
CA TYR A 66 -9.12 10.87 18.50
C TYR A 66 -9.72 10.11 17.31
N LEU A 67 -9.81 10.76 16.14
CA LEU A 67 -10.25 10.14 14.90
C LEU A 67 -9.42 8.90 14.55
N ALA A 68 -8.10 8.95 14.71
CA ALA A 68 -7.23 7.79 14.48
C ALA A 68 -7.60 6.59 15.38
N LEU A 69 -7.90 6.85 16.66
CA LEU A 69 -8.40 5.82 17.58
C LEU A 69 -9.78 5.28 17.14
N CYS A 70 -10.71 6.15 16.76
CA CYS A 70 -12.03 5.76 16.26
C CYS A 70 -11.93 4.86 15.02
N VAL A 71 -11.07 5.22 14.06
CA VAL A 71 -10.81 4.45 12.84
C VAL A 71 -10.20 3.08 13.16
N GLN A 72 -9.24 3.03 14.11
CA GLN A 72 -8.63 1.77 14.53
C GLN A 72 -9.63 0.82 15.20
N GLN A 73 -10.62 1.36 15.91
CA GLN A 73 -11.66 0.59 16.60
C GLN A 73 -12.93 0.36 15.77
N GLY A 74 -13.04 0.94 14.57
CA GLY A 74 -14.23 0.84 13.74
C GLY A 74 -15.45 1.59 14.32
N GLN A 75 -15.23 2.65 15.09
CA GLN A 75 -16.29 3.46 15.70
C GLN A 75 -16.90 4.43 14.68
N THR A 76 -17.73 3.92 13.76
CA THR A 76 -18.29 4.69 12.63
C THR A 76 -19.08 5.92 13.05
N SER A 77 -19.86 5.83 14.14
CA SER A 77 -20.61 6.98 14.67
C SER A 77 -19.68 8.11 15.11
N GLU A 78 -18.64 7.78 15.89
CA GLU A 78 -17.67 8.77 16.36
C GLU A 78 -16.85 9.36 15.20
N ILE A 79 -16.51 8.57 14.19
CA ILE A 79 -15.84 9.06 12.97
C ILE A 79 -16.68 10.14 12.27
N ARG A 80 -18.00 9.92 12.19
CA ARG A 80 -18.93 10.88 11.61
C ARG A 80 -19.06 12.13 12.47
N ASP A 81 -19.22 11.98 13.78
CA ASP A 81 -19.35 13.12 14.68
C ASP A 81 -18.09 14.01 14.63
N VAL A 82 -16.91 13.40 14.59
CA VAL A 82 -15.64 14.15 14.43
C VAL A 82 -15.56 14.82 13.07
N TYR A 83 -15.99 14.15 11.99
CA TYR A 83 -16.05 14.77 10.66
C TYR A 83 -16.95 16.01 10.63
N ASP A 84 -18.15 15.91 11.21
CA ASP A 84 -19.11 17.01 11.24
C ASP A 84 -18.55 18.20 12.05
N ILE A 85 -17.92 17.93 13.21
CA ILE A 85 -17.20 18.96 14.00
C ILE A 85 -16.09 19.61 13.17
N MET A 86 -15.26 18.81 12.50
CA MET A 86 -14.13 19.32 11.72
C MET A 86 -14.61 20.15 10.52
N LYS A 87 -15.67 19.73 9.83
CA LYS A 87 -16.24 20.45 8.67
C LYS A 87 -16.87 21.78 9.05
N ILE A 88 -17.51 21.87 10.23
CA ILE A 88 -18.06 23.13 10.75
C ILE A 88 -16.94 24.12 11.11
N ARG A 89 -15.85 23.62 11.69
CA ARG A 89 -14.79 24.47 12.26
C ARG A 89 -13.68 24.81 11.29
N TYR A 90 -13.43 23.96 10.29
CA TYR A 90 -12.29 24.08 9.39
C TYR A 90 -12.75 23.98 7.93
N ARG A 91 -12.35 24.96 7.11
CA ARG A 91 -12.74 25.03 5.71
C ARG A 91 -12.14 23.90 4.85
N ILE A 92 -10.91 23.50 5.15
CA ILE A 92 -10.15 22.47 4.43
C ILE A 92 -9.43 21.63 5.48
N LEU A 93 -9.49 20.31 5.34
CA LEU A 93 -8.74 19.38 6.20
C LEU A 93 -7.41 19.02 5.54
N GLU A 94 -6.42 18.66 6.35
CA GLU A 94 -5.15 18.18 5.83
C GLU A 94 -5.27 16.76 5.25
N SER A 95 -4.30 16.35 4.42
CA SER A 95 -4.29 15.02 3.78
C SER A 95 -4.41 13.86 4.78
N GLY A 96 -3.75 13.98 5.94
CA GLY A 96 -3.81 12.97 7.01
C GLY A 96 -5.22 12.75 7.56
N ALA A 97 -5.98 13.82 7.77
CA ALA A 97 -7.36 13.73 8.25
C ALA A 97 -8.28 13.10 7.21
N TYR A 98 -8.21 13.51 5.94
CA TYR A 98 -8.97 12.89 4.85
C TYR A 98 -8.62 11.39 4.69
N ASN A 99 -7.35 11.03 4.79
CA ASN A 99 -6.91 9.63 4.78
C ASN A 99 -7.58 8.79 5.88
N LEU A 100 -7.63 9.32 7.11
CA LEU A 100 -8.31 8.64 8.22
C LEU A 100 -9.82 8.53 8.00
N LEU A 101 -10.48 9.62 7.61
CA LEU A 101 -11.92 9.64 7.36
C LEU A 101 -12.34 8.66 6.26
N ILE A 102 -11.69 8.73 5.09
CA ILE A 102 -11.98 7.85 3.96
C ILE A 102 -11.73 6.39 4.36
N ARG A 103 -10.61 6.11 5.03
CA ARG A 103 -10.29 4.74 5.47
C ARG A 103 -11.31 4.21 6.48
N GLY A 104 -11.68 5.01 7.47
CA GLY A 104 -12.67 4.65 8.48
C GLY A 104 -14.02 4.33 7.86
N LEU A 105 -14.56 5.29 7.09
CA LEU A 105 -15.87 5.17 6.47
C LEU A 105 -15.92 4.06 5.42
N SER A 106 -14.85 3.83 4.64
CA SER A 106 -14.77 2.74 3.66
C SER A 106 -14.89 1.33 4.26
N ASN A 107 -14.60 1.18 5.55
CA ASN A 107 -14.72 -0.09 6.27
C ASN A 107 -16.03 -0.22 7.04
N SER A 108 -16.98 0.70 6.81
CA SER A 108 -18.28 0.73 7.46
C SER A 108 -19.43 0.63 6.45
N ASP A 109 -20.65 0.60 6.96
CA ASP A 109 -21.88 0.77 6.18
C ASP A 109 -21.99 2.15 5.51
N GLN A 110 -21.27 3.16 6.02
CA GLN A 110 -21.21 4.52 5.46
C GLN A 110 -20.18 4.69 4.33
N TRP A 111 -19.77 3.62 3.67
CA TRP A 111 -18.74 3.66 2.62
C TRP A 111 -19.06 4.62 1.45
N ARG A 112 -20.34 4.89 1.18
CA ARG A 112 -20.76 5.92 0.19
C ARG A 112 -20.28 7.32 0.57
N MET A 113 -20.24 7.64 1.87
CA MET A 113 -19.66 8.92 2.32
C MET A 113 -18.15 8.95 2.07
N ALA A 114 -17.45 7.82 2.13
CA ALA A 114 -16.03 7.77 1.77
C ALA A 114 -15.80 8.12 0.29
N LEU A 115 -16.70 7.73 -0.62
CA LEU A 115 -16.67 8.15 -2.01
C LEU A 115 -16.91 9.66 -2.15
N THR A 116 -17.91 10.21 -1.45
CA THR A 116 -18.16 11.66 -1.45
C THR A 116 -16.93 12.43 -0.97
N LEU A 117 -16.28 11.95 0.09
CA LEU A 117 -15.03 12.53 0.58
C LEU A 117 -13.89 12.43 -0.44
N LEU A 118 -13.76 11.30 -1.14
CA LEU A 118 -12.77 11.17 -2.21
C LEU A 118 -12.99 12.22 -3.30
N GLU A 119 -14.24 12.48 -3.70
CA GLU A 119 -14.58 13.55 -4.65
C GLU A 119 -14.34 14.96 -4.10
N GLU A 120 -14.57 15.19 -2.80
CA GLU A 120 -14.21 16.45 -2.16
C GLU A 120 -12.69 16.67 -2.16
N VAL A 121 -11.91 15.64 -1.85
CA VAL A 121 -10.44 15.68 -1.87
C VAL A 121 -9.94 16.00 -3.27
N LYS A 122 -10.46 15.36 -4.32
CA LYS A 122 -10.10 15.62 -5.73
C LYS A 122 -10.24 17.09 -6.14
N LYS A 123 -11.15 17.84 -5.51
CA LYS A 123 -11.37 19.27 -5.81
C LYS A 123 -10.33 20.19 -5.17
N VAL A 124 -9.66 19.75 -4.11
CA VAL A 124 -8.74 20.58 -3.32
C VAL A 124 -7.30 20.08 -3.36
N MET A 125 -7.07 18.80 -3.64
CA MET A 125 -5.75 18.17 -3.69
C MET A 125 -5.75 16.85 -4.46
N ILE A 126 -4.57 16.28 -4.68
CA ILE A 126 -4.42 14.94 -5.27
C ILE A 126 -4.69 13.89 -4.18
N PRO A 127 -5.68 13.01 -4.32
CA PRO A 127 -5.90 11.93 -3.36
C PRO A 127 -4.71 10.99 -3.30
N SER A 128 -4.43 10.47 -2.11
CA SER A 128 -3.38 9.46 -1.94
C SER A 128 -3.80 8.11 -2.51
N ARG A 129 -2.81 7.25 -2.81
CA ARG A 129 -3.06 5.83 -3.12
C ARG A 129 -4.01 5.18 -2.11
N THR A 130 -3.81 5.43 -0.81
CA THR A 130 -4.64 4.85 0.24
C THR A 130 -6.10 5.30 0.15
N ASN A 131 -6.39 6.53 -0.31
CA ASN A 131 -7.78 6.97 -0.51
C ASN A 131 -8.47 6.16 -1.60
N TYR A 132 -7.84 6.02 -2.77
CA TYR A 132 -8.37 5.21 -3.86
C TYR A 132 -8.56 3.76 -3.43
N GLU A 133 -7.53 3.14 -2.85
CA GLU A 133 -7.60 1.73 -2.43
C GLU A 133 -8.70 1.45 -1.40
N SER A 134 -8.94 2.39 -0.48
CA SER A 134 -10.04 2.30 0.47
C SER A 134 -11.40 2.28 -0.23
N CYS A 135 -11.63 3.21 -1.15
CA CYS A 135 -12.87 3.29 -1.90
C CYS A 135 -13.06 2.11 -2.86
N ILE A 136 -12.01 1.65 -3.54
CA ILE A 136 -12.03 0.47 -4.41
C ILE A 136 -12.43 -0.77 -3.61
N LYS A 137 -11.77 -1.03 -2.48
CA LYS A 137 -12.10 -2.18 -1.62
C LYS A 137 -13.53 -2.13 -1.10
N ALA A 138 -14.03 -0.94 -0.75
CA ALA A 138 -15.41 -0.78 -0.33
C ALA A 138 -16.38 -1.08 -1.48
N ALA A 139 -16.19 -0.48 -2.66
CA ALA A 139 -17.01 -0.74 -3.83
C ALA A 139 -17.04 -2.23 -4.19
N SER A 140 -15.87 -2.90 -4.19
CA SER A 140 -15.78 -4.35 -4.41
C SER A 140 -16.55 -5.15 -3.36
N ARG A 141 -16.40 -4.84 -2.07
CA ARG A 141 -17.12 -5.52 -0.97
C ARG A 141 -18.64 -5.40 -1.11
N HIS A 142 -19.10 -4.27 -1.62
CA HIS A 142 -20.51 -3.98 -1.88
C HIS A 142 -20.97 -4.39 -3.30
N GLN A 143 -20.17 -5.18 -4.01
CA GLN A 143 -20.45 -5.72 -5.36
C GLN A 143 -20.65 -4.66 -6.46
N GLU A 144 -20.17 -3.44 -6.24
CA GLU A 144 -20.17 -2.36 -7.24
C GLU A 144 -18.88 -2.39 -8.05
N MET A 145 -18.69 -3.48 -8.79
CA MET A 145 -17.44 -3.75 -9.50
C MET A 145 -17.14 -2.73 -10.61
N ASN A 146 -18.15 -2.20 -11.30
CA ASN A 146 -17.95 -1.16 -12.31
C ASN A 146 -17.30 0.08 -11.69
N LEU A 147 -17.85 0.58 -10.57
CA LEU A 147 -17.27 1.69 -9.83
C LEU A 147 -15.87 1.38 -9.30
N ALA A 148 -15.66 0.14 -8.82
CA ALA A 148 -14.34 -0.28 -8.36
C ALA A 148 -13.29 -0.20 -9.49
N PHE A 149 -13.64 -0.63 -10.70
CA PHE A 149 -12.74 -0.53 -11.87
C PHE A 149 -12.57 0.90 -12.37
N GLU A 150 -13.62 1.73 -12.37
CA GLU A 150 -13.52 3.15 -12.69
C GLU A 150 -12.49 3.85 -11.78
N LEU A 151 -12.57 3.62 -10.46
CA LEU A 151 -11.63 4.16 -9.49
C LEU A 151 -10.22 3.58 -9.64
N TYR A 152 -10.10 2.31 -10.02
CA TYR A 152 -8.81 1.66 -10.30
C TYR A 152 -8.11 2.26 -11.52
N HIS A 153 -8.84 2.43 -12.63
CA HIS A 153 -8.31 3.05 -13.84
C HIS A 153 -7.94 4.52 -13.60
N GLU A 154 -8.76 5.25 -12.84
CA GLU A 154 -8.43 6.62 -12.45
C GLU A 154 -7.15 6.68 -11.59
N MET A 155 -6.96 5.72 -10.68
CA MET A 155 -5.75 5.60 -9.88
C MET A 155 -4.52 5.34 -10.76
N LEU A 156 -4.61 4.42 -11.71
CA LEU A 156 -3.53 4.14 -12.67
C LEU A 156 -3.20 5.35 -13.55
N ALA A 157 -4.22 6.09 -14.02
CA ALA A 157 -4.03 7.30 -14.82
C ALA A 157 -3.34 8.45 -14.06
N LYS A 158 -3.21 8.33 -12.74
CA LYS A 158 -2.46 9.26 -11.87
C LYS A 158 -1.10 8.70 -11.43
N ASP A 159 -0.61 7.66 -12.10
CA ASP A 159 0.65 6.97 -11.79
C ASP A 159 0.71 6.40 -10.36
N LEU A 160 -0.45 6.14 -9.74
CA LEU A 160 -0.54 5.54 -8.43
C LEU A 160 -0.51 4.02 -8.53
N VAL A 161 0.59 3.41 -8.09
CA VAL A 161 0.80 1.95 -8.17
C VAL A 161 -0.11 1.20 -7.17
N PRO A 162 -1.02 0.32 -7.63
CA PRO A 162 -1.88 -0.49 -6.78
C PRO A 162 -1.08 -1.42 -5.87
N THR A 163 -1.52 -1.58 -4.61
CA THR A 163 -1.01 -2.65 -3.75
C THR A 163 -1.61 -4.01 -4.13
N LEU A 164 -0.86 -5.08 -3.87
CA LEU A 164 -1.38 -6.45 -4.01
C LEU A 164 -2.69 -6.68 -3.25
N ASN A 165 -2.89 -5.98 -2.13
CA ASN A 165 -4.12 -6.07 -1.34
C ASN A 165 -5.35 -5.50 -2.06
N VAL A 166 -5.22 -4.43 -2.86
CA VAL A 166 -6.35 -3.91 -3.64
C VAL A 166 -6.63 -4.81 -4.86
N LEU A 167 -5.57 -5.29 -5.52
CA LEU A 167 -5.70 -6.23 -6.64
C LEU A 167 -6.34 -7.54 -6.20
N GLN A 168 -5.95 -8.09 -5.04
CA GLN A 168 -6.56 -9.29 -4.47
C GLN A 168 -8.06 -9.10 -4.21
N ALA A 169 -8.49 -7.92 -3.74
CA ALA A 169 -9.89 -7.65 -3.43
C ALA A 169 -10.80 -7.81 -4.65
N PHE A 170 -10.33 -7.43 -5.84
CA PHE A 170 -11.08 -7.66 -7.09
C PHE A 170 -11.41 -9.15 -7.30
N PHE A 171 -10.47 -10.06 -7.03
CA PHE A 171 -10.70 -11.51 -7.17
C PHE A 171 -11.49 -12.10 -6.00
N ASP A 172 -11.32 -11.57 -4.79
CA ASP A 172 -12.08 -12.03 -3.62
C ASP A 172 -13.57 -11.72 -3.74
N PHE A 173 -13.93 -10.55 -4.27
CA PHE A 173 -15.33 -10.11 -4.36
C PHE A 173 -16.02 -10.37 -5.71
N SER A 174 -15.30 -10.88 -6.71
CA SER A 174 -15.87 -11.20 -8.03
C SER A 174 -16.26 -12.67 -8.21
N ARG A 175 -16.11 -13.51 -7.18
CA ARG A 175 -16.37 -14.95 -7.29
C ARG A 175 -17.84 -15.22 -7.61
N GLY A 176 -18.07 -16.05 -8.63
CA GLY A 176 -19.42 -16.40 -9.10
C GLY A 176 -20.16 -15.28 -9.82
N MET A 177 -19.58 -14.08 -9.93
CA MET A 177 -20.16 -13.01 -10.72
C MET A 177 -20.06 -13.32 -12.22
N LYS A 178 -21.03 -12.84 -13.00
CA LYS A 178 -21.11 -13.02 -14.44
C LYS A 178 -20.92 -11.68 -15.15
N GLY A 179 -20.36 -11.72 -16.35
CA GLY A 179 -20.19 -10.56 -17.21
C GLY A 179 -18.89 -10.61 -17.96
N ALA A 180 -18.95 -10.49 -19.28
CA ALA A 180 -17.75 -10.49 -20.13
C ALA A 180 -16.82 -9.31 -19.77
N GLU A 181 -17.39 -8.14 -19.45
CA GLU A 181 -16.59 -6.97 -19.08
C GLU A 181 -15.85 -7.16 -17.75
N LEU A 182 -16.52 -7.71 -16.72
CA LEU A 182 -15.87 -8.04 -15.46
C LEU A 182 -14.71 -9.03 -15.65
N GLN A 183 -14.91 -10.07 -16.46
CA GLN A 183 -13.85 -11.04 -16.75
C GLN A 183 -12.68 -10.37 -17.46
N LYS A 184 -12.96 -9.55 -18.48
CA LYS A 184 -11.95 -8.79 -19.23
C LYS A 184 -11.12 -7.88 -18.32
N GLU A 185 -11.75 -7.17 -17.39
CA GLU A 185 -11.07 -6.33 -16.41
C GLU A 185 -10.17 -7.14 -15.46
N LEU A 186 -10.64 -8.29 -14.98
CA LEU A 186 -9.84 -9.19 -14.13
C LEU A 186 -8.66 -9.79 -14.89
N PHE A 187 -8.84 -10.15 -16.16
CA PHE A 187 -7.72 -10.52 -17.04
C PHE A 187 -6.74 -9.36 -17.23
N GLY A 188 -7.24 -8.12 -17.35
CA GLY A 188 -6.42 -6.91 -17.36
C GLY A 188 -5.51 -6.80 -16.14
N ILE A 189 -6.01 -7.14 -14.94
CA ILE A 189 -5.17 -7.19 -13.73
C ILE A 189 -4.11 -8.30 -13.83
N LEU A 190 -4.42 -9.48 -14.36
CA LEU A 190 -3.43 -10.55 -14.54
C LEU A 190 -2.32 -10.13 -15.53
N LEU A 191 -2.68 -9.45 -16.62
CA LEU A 191 -1.72 -8.88 -17.56
C LEU A 191 -0.87 -7.80 -16.88
N TYR A 192 -1.48 -6.89 -16.12
CA TYR A 192 -0.76 -5.90 -15.34
C TYR A 192 0.28 -6.54 -14.40
N LEU A 193 -0.07 -7.62 -13.69
CA LEU A 193 0.87 -8.35 -12.84
C LEU A 193 2.04 -8.95 -13.64
N ARG A 194 1.75 -9.58 -14.78
CA ARG A 194 2.76 -10.16 -15.67
C ARG A 194 3.70 -9.10 -16.23
N ASP A 195 3.14 -8.06 -16.84
CA ASP A 195 3.88 -7.04 -17.57
C ASP A 195 4.76 -6.18 -16.64
N ASN A 196 4.43 -6.12 -15.35
CA ASN A 196 5.23 -5.44 -14.32
C ASN A 196 6.06 -6.40 -13.45
N GLN A 197 6.12 -7.70 -13.79
CA GLN A 197 6.82 -8.75 -13.04
C GLN A 197 6.47 -8.76 -11.53
N ILE A 198 5.19 -8.55 -11.24
CA ILE A 198 4.67 -8.52 -9.87
C ILE A 198 4.16 -9.91 -9.51
N TYR A 199 4.84 -10.56 -8.58
CA TYR A 199 4.50 -11.90 -8.12
C TYR A 199 3.54 -11.86 -6.91
N PRO A 200 2.30 -12.37 -7.04
CA PRO A 200 1.35 -12.37 -5.93
C PRO A 200 1.78 -13.31 -4.79
N HIS A 201 1.49 -12.92 -3.55
CA HIS A 201 1.65 -13.82 -2.41
C HIS A 201 0.61 -14.96 -2.43
N LYS A 202 0.87 -16.00 -1.63
CA LYS A 202 0.08 -17.25 -1.60
C LYS A 202 -1.44 -17.04 -1.43
N THR A 203 -1.86 -16.10 -0.60
CA THR A 203 -3.30 -15.81 -0.40
C THR A 203 -3.92 -15.19 -1.64
N PHE A 204 -3.23 -14.27 -2.32
CA PHE A 204 -3.71 -13.68 -3.56
C PHE A 204 -3.77 -14.73 -4.69
N MET A 205 -2.76 -15.59 -4.82
CA MET A 205 -2.82 -16.73 -5.75
C MET A 205 -4.02 -17.65 -5.49
N ARG A 206 -4.40 -17.84 -4.22
CA ARG A 206 -5.61 -18.60 -3.85
C ARG A 206 -6.88 -17.86 -4.30
N SER A 207 -6.95 -16.55 -4.17
CA SER A 207 -8.09 -15.74 -4.65
C SER A 207 -8.26 -15.85 -6.17
N ILE A 208 -7.16 -15.74 -6.93
CA ILE A 208 -7.15 -15.91 -8.39
C ILE A 208 -7.64 -17.32 -8.77
N LYS A 209 -7.10 -18.37 -8.12
CA LYS A 209 -7.54 -19.75 -8.30
C LYS A 209 -9.06 -19.90 -8.11
N LEU A 210 -9.56 -19.43 -6.97
CA LEU A 210 -10.97 -19.58 -6.61
C LEU A 210 -11.89 -18.79 -7.55
N TRP A 211 -11.42 -17.65 -8.07
CA TRP A 211 -12.14 -16.92 -9.11
C TRP A 211 -12.25 -17.73 -10.40
N PHE A 212 -11.14 -18.25 -10.95
CA PHE A 212 -11.16 -19.08 -12.17
C PHE A 212 -12.10 -20.28 -12.05
N GLU A 213 -12.05 -20.98 -10.92
CA GLU A 213 -12.92 -22.14 -10.62
C GLU A 213 -14.40 -21.76 -10.44
N SER A 214 -14.69 -20.48 -10.20
CA SER A 214 -16.06 -19.96 -10.07
C SER A 214 -16.68 -19.50 -11.38
N ILE A 215 -15.91 -19.44 -12.48
CA ILE A 215 -16.40 -18.96 -13.78
C ILE A 215 -17.49 -19.92 -14.31
N PRO A 216 -18.74 -19.46 -14.49
CA PRO A 216 -19.83 -20.32 -14.94
C PRO A 216 -19.59 -20.85 -16.35
N GLY A 217 -19.77 -22.17 -16.54
CA GLY A 217 -19.50 -22.84 -17.81
C GLY A 217 -18.00 -23.12 -18.08
N GLY A 218 -17.11 -22.66 -17.20
CA GLY A 218 -15.69 -23.01 -17.24
C GLY A 218 -15.44 -24.36 -16.57
N ASN A 219 -14.51 -25.15 -17.14
CA ASN A 219 -14.00 -26.39 -16.54
C ASN A 219 -12.62 -26.17 -15.88
N TRP A 220 -12.41 -24.99 -15.30
CA TRP A 220 -11.13 -24.62 -14.70
C TRP A 220 -10.89 -25.39 -13.40
N ARG A 221 -9.65 -25.89 -13.23
CA ARG A 221 -9.17 -26.51 -11.98
C ARG A 221 -7.78 -25.97 -11.67
N GLY A 222 -7.65 -25.19 -10.61
CA GLY A 222 -6.37 -24.63 -10.21
C GLY A 222 -5.63 -25.55 -9.24
N HIS A 223 -4.30 -25.51 -9.28
CA HIS A 223 -3.44 -26.20 -8.32
C HIS A 223 -2.27 -25.29 -7.95
N LEU A 224 -1.99 -25.16 -6.65
CA LEU A 224 -0.77 -24.52 -6.18
C LEU A 224 0.33 -25.58 -6.16
N THR A 225 1.41 -25.34 -6.89
CA THR A 225 2.53 -26.26 -7.00
C THR A 225 3.86 -25.50 -6.99
N SER A 226 4.96 -26.24 -6.89
CA SER A 226 6.31 -25.72 -7.03
C SER A 226 6.91 -26.24 -8.32
N ILE A 227 7.56 -25.34 -9.06
CA ILE A 227 8.27 -25.67 -10.30
C ILE A 227 9.66 -26.17 -9.92
N LYS A 228 10.06 -27.29 -10.54
CA LYS A 228 11.43 -27.82 -10.42
C LYS A 228 12.36 -27.05 -11.36
N ASP A 229 13.67 -27.21 -11.20
CA ASP A 229 14.69 -26.54 -12.02
C ASP A 229 14.53 -26.76 -13.54
N SER A 230 13.77 -27.77 -13.96
CA SER A 230 13.42 -28.01 -15.37
C SER A 230 12.47 -26.98 -15.98
N GLY A 231 11.82 -26.11 -15.19
CA GLY A 231 10.80 -25.18 -15.67
C GLY A 231 9.48 -25.84 -16.08
N GLN A 232 9.35 -27.16 -15.94
CA GLN A 232 8.13 -27.89 -16.28
C GLN A 232 7.16 -27.94 -15.09
N CYS A 233 5.90 -27.60 -15.34
CA CYS A 233 4.85 -27.69 -14.33
C CYS A 233 4.49 -29.16 -14.02
N PRO A 234 4.59 -29.63 -12.76
CA PRO A 234 4.33 -31.03 -12.42
C PRO A 234 2.84 -31.42 -12.43
N VAL A 235 1.94 -30.45 -12.63
CA VAL A 235 0.48 -30.69 -12.64
C VAL A 235 -0.06 -30.81 -14.05
N CYS A 236 0.28 -29.87 -14.94
CA CYS A 236 -0.21 -29.85 -16.32
C CYS A 236 0.85 -30.24 -17.35
N ASN A 237 2.09 -30.51 -16.93
CA ASN A 237 3.25 -30.81 -17.77
C ASN A 237 3.63 -29.72 -18.78
N HIS A 238 3.04 -28.52 -18.65
CA HIS A 238 3.38 -27.37 -19.48
C HIS A 238 4.76 -26.83 -19.12
N GLN A 239 5.55 -26.50 -20.13
CA GLN A 239 6.86 -25.85 -19.99
C GLN A 239 6.64 -24.36 -19.80
N LEU A 240 7.22 -23.76 -18.76
CA LEU A 240 7.20 -22.30 -18.61
C LEU A 240 7.99 -21.65 -19.75
N GLU A 241 7.50 -20.49 -20.19
CA GLU A 241 8.18 -19.66 -21.18
C GLU A 241 9.54 -19.21 -20.64
N ASP A 242 10.55 -19.22 -21.51
CA ASP A 242 11.85 -18.66 -21.17
C ASP A 242 11.76 -17.13 -21.11
N SER A 243 12.51 -16.52 -20.19
CA SER A 243 12.46 -15.07 -19.97
C SER A 243 13.45 -14.31 -20.86
N ASP A 244 13.67 -14.80 -22.08
CA ASP A 244 14.58 -14.18 -23.03
C ASP A 244 14.02 -12.82 -23.48
N LEU A 245 14.86 -11.79 -23.36
CA LEU A 245 14.54 -10.47 -23.92
C LEU A 245 14.59 -10.55 -25.44
N THR A 246 13.59 -9.99 -26.10
CA THR A 246 13.67 -9.73 -27.54
C THR A 246 14.82 -8.75 -27.82
N GLU A 247 15.35 -8.78 -29.05
CA GLU A 247 16.43 -7.87 -29.46
C GLU A 247 16.01 -6.38 -29.30
N GLU A 248 14.74 -6.06 -29.54
CA GLU A 248 14.17 -4.73 -29.35
C GLU A 248 14.14 -4.34 -27.85
N GLU A 249 13.67 -5.23 -26.97
CA GLU A 249 13.65 -4.98 -25.52
C GLU A 249 15.06 -4.82 -24.96
N TYR A 250 16.01 -5.64 -25.41
CA TYR A 250 17.42 -5.54 -25.04
C TYR A 250 18.00 -4.19 -25.47
N ASN A 251 17.76 -3.76 -26.71
CA ASN A 251 18.27 -2.50 -27.22
C ASN A 251 17.67 -1.30 -26.47
N ASN A 252 16.36 -1.31 -26.21
CA ASN A 252 15.70 -0.28 -25.41
C ASN A 252 16.27 -0.21 -23.98
N LEU A 253 16.50 -1.36 -23.34
CA LEU A 253 17.12 -1.44 -22.02
C LEU A 253 18.55 -0.89 -22.04
N ARG A 254 19.35 -1.32 -23.03
CA ARG A 254 20.73 -0.87 -23.24
C ARG A 254 20.83 0.65 -23.38
N GLU A 255 20.00 1.25 -24.24
CA GLU A 255 19.99 2.70 -24.44
C GLU A 255 19.63 3.47 -23.17
N ARG A 256 18.60 3.02 -22.44
CA ARG A 256 18.19 3.64 -21.18
C ARG A 256 19.28 3.55 -20.12
N ILE A 257 19.94 2.39 -19.97
CA ILE A 257 21.04 2.22 -19.02
C ILE A 257 22.21 3.15 -19.38
N ILE A 258 22.62 3.21 -20.65
CA ILE A 258 23.72 4.09 -21.07
C ILE A 258 23.39 5.55 -20.75
N ARG A 259 22.19 6.01 -21.12
CA ARG A 259 21.78 7.40 -20.91
C ARG A 259 21.60 7.75 -19.42
N ASP A 260 20.81 6.97 -18.69
CA ASP A 260 20.34 7.34 -17.36
C ASP A 260 21.33 6.90 -16.25
N VAL A 261 22.01 5.76 -16.45
CA VAL A 261 22.92 5.18 -15.46
C VAL A 261 24.37 5.54 -15.75
N ILE A 262 24.88 5.34 -16.97
CA ILE A 262 26.31 5.55 -17.27
C ILE A 262 26.61 7.05 -17.40
N HIS A 263 25.95 7.75 -18.33
CA HIS A 263 26.12 9.19 -18.47
C HIS A 263 25.51 9.93 -17.27
N GLY A 264 24.25 9.62 -16.92
CA GLY A 264 23.55 10.25 -15.81
C GLY A 264 23.45 11.77 -15.92
N THR A 265 22.98 12.41 -14.85
CA THR A 265 22.87 13.87 -14.74
C THR A 265 23.98 14.52 -13.90
N ASP A 266 24.79 13.71 -13.21
CA ASP A 266 25.81 14.16 -12.26
C ASP A 266 27.20 13.68 -12.72
N THR A 267 27.93 14.58 -13.37
CA THR A 267 29.23 14.34 -14.01
C THR A 267 30.36 14.05 -13.01
N PHE A 268 30.17 14.29 -11.71
CA PHE A 268 31.22 14.15 -10.70
C PHE A 268 31.30 12.78 -10.02
N ARG A 269 30.40 11.84 -10.37
CA ARG A 269 30.23 10.59 -9.60
C ARG A 269 30.25 9.28 -10.40
N LYS A 270 30.41 9.31 -11.72
CA LYS A 270 30.22 8.11 -12.57
C LYS A 270 31.44 7.79 -13.45
N THR A 271 31.39 8.18 -14.71
CA THR A 271 32.38 7.84 -15.73
C THR A 271 32.44 8.98 -16.74
N SER A 272 33.64 9.32 -17.24
CA SER A 272 33.77 10.32 -18.31
C SER A 272 33.42 9.74 -19.68
N PRO A 273 32.94 10.54 -20.66
CA PRO A 273 32.67 10.04 -22.01
C PRO A 273 33.89 9.34 -22.64
N GLN A 274 35.10 9.87 -22.43
CA GLN A 274 36.33 9.27 -22.96
C GLN A 274 36.66 7.92 -22.32
N GLU A 275 36.45 7.79 -21.01
CA GLU A 275 36.66 6.53 -20.29
C GLU A 275 35.66 5.45 -20.73
N PHE A 276 34.39 5.84 -20.93
CA PHE A 276 33.38 4.92 -21.43
C PHE A 276 33.68 4.48 -22.87
N GLU A 277 34.05 5.41 -23.75
CA GLU A 277 34.43 5.10 -25.14
C GLU A 277 35.67 4.19 -25.21
N ALA A 278 36.67 4.44 -24.34
CA ALA A 278 37.82 3.56 -24.21
C ALA A 278 37.43 2.14 -23.74
N PHE A 279 36.47 2.03 -22.81
CA PHE A 279 35.94 0.73 -22.37
C PHE A 279 35.18 0.01 -23.48
N GLN A 280 34.30 0.71 -24.22
CA GLN A 280 33.60 0.13 -25.37
C GLN A 280 34.59 -0.40 -26.42
N THR A 281 35.58 0.41 -26.77
CA THR A 281 36.67 0.04 -27.69
C THR A 281 37.42 -1.19 -27.18
N PHE A 282 37.71 -1.25 -25.89
CA PHE A 282 38.37 -2.41 -25.28
C PHE A 282 37.54 -3.68 -25.41
N VAL A 283 36.22 -3.62 -25.15
CA VAL A 283 35.31 -4.78 -25.25
C VAL A 283 35.16 -5.24 -26.70
N GLU A 284 34.95 -4.31 -27.64
CA GLU A 284 34.75 -4.60 -29.06
C GLU A 284 35.99 -5.24 -29.72
N ASN A 285 37.19 -4.93 -29.22
CA ASN A 285 38.46 -5.49 -29.72
C ASN A 285 38.84 -6.84 -29.08
N ARG A 286 37.94 -7.47 -28.31
CA ARG A 286 38.17 -8.78 -27.69
C ARG A 286 37.18 -9.82 -28.20
N PHE A 287 37.54 -11.09 -28.00
CA PHE A 287 36.62 -12.19 -28.28
C PHE A 287 35.37 -12.11 -27.38
N PRO A 288 34.24 -12.68 -27.82
CA PRO A 288 33.01 -12.70 -27.03
C PRO A 288 33.25 -13.27 -25.64
N PHE A 289 32.58 -12.69 -24.65
CA PHE A 289 32.61 -13.15 -23.28
C PHE A 289 31.30 -13.86 -22.95
N ASP A 290 31.38 -15.08 -22.43
CA ASP A 290 30.19 -15.80 -21.97
C ASP A 290 29.72 -15.32 -20.59
N ILE A 291 30.64 -14.80 -19.78
CA ILE A 291 30.40 -14.42 -18.39
C ILE A 291 31.12 -13.10 -18.07
N VAL A 292 30.39 -12.16 -17.48
CA VAL A 292 30.93 -10.92 -16.90
C VAL A 292 30.84 -10.99 -15.38
N ILE A 293 31.94 -10.68 -14.70
CA ILE A 293 32.04 -10.79 -13.24
C ILE A 293 32.17 -9.40 -12.62
N ASP A 294 31.27 -9.07 -11.69
CA ASP A 294 31.43 -7.90 -10.81
C ASP A 294 32.47 -8.21 -9.72
N GLY A 295 33.72 -7.85 -10.00
CA GLY A 295 34.86 -8.12 -9.11
C GLY A 295 34.75 -7.45 -7.73
N LEU A 296 34.14 -6.26 -7.66
CA LEU A 296 33.95 -5.56 -6.38
C LEU A 296 32.97 -6.32 -5.50
N ASN A 297 31.82 -6.72 -6.06
CA ASN A 297 30.84 -7.51 -5.31
C ASN A 297 31.44 -8.84 -4.86
N VAL A 298 32.16 -9.54 -5.74
CA VAL A 298 32.85 -10.80 -5.39
C VAL A 298 33.85 -10.61 -4.25
N SER A 299 34.63 -9.51 -4.25
CA SER A 299 35.62 -9.23 -3.20
C SER A 299 35.00 -8.98 -1.81
N HIS A 300 33.75 -8.54 -1.77
CA HIS A 300 33.03 -8.23 -0.53
C HIS A 300 32.14 -9.37 -0.01
N ILE A 301 31.98 -10.46 -0.78
CA ILE A 301 31.33 -11.67 -0.29
C ILE A 301 32.20 -12.27 0.80
N LYS A 302 31.77 -12.14 2.07
CA LYS A 302 32.43 -12.82 3.19
C LYS A 302 32.38 -14.33 2.92
N PRO A 303 33.49 -15.07 3.09
CA PRO A 303 33.45 -16.51 2.99
C PRO A 303 32.44 -17.04 3.99
N ARG A 304 31.46 -17.82 3.52
CA ARG A 304 30.65 -18.66 4.41
C ARG A 304 31.66 -19.51 5.19
N LYS A 305 31.69 -19.39 6.52
CA LYS A 305 32.33 -20.40 7.35
C LYS A 305 31.65 -21.72 7.00
N MET A 306 32.30 -22.55 6.20
CA MET A 306 32.01 -23.97 6.19
C MET A 306 32.38 -24.44 7.60
N GLN A 307 31.37 -24.53 8.48
CA GLN A 307 31.43 -25.54 9.53
C GLN A 307 31.39 -26.87 8.79
N CYS A 308 32.58 -27.39 8.46
CA CYS A 308 32.76 -28.81 8.31
C CYS A 308 32.52 -29.42 9.70
N GLU A 309 31.27 -29.69 10.03
CA GLU A 309 30.96 -30.78 10.94
C GLU A 309 31.18 -32.06 10.15
N ASN A 310 32.36 -32.64 10.30
CA ASN A 310 32.64 -34.04 9.98
C ASN A 310 33.70 -34.48 11.00
N VAL A 311 33.27 -35.08 12.12
CA VAL A 311 33.31 -36.53 12.40
C VAL A 311 32.26 -36.82 13.48
#